data_AF-A0A7V3SAY0-F1
#
_entry.id   AF-A0A7V3SAY0-F1
#
_cell.length_a   1.000
_cell.length_b   1.000
_cell.length_c   1.000
_cell.angle_alpha   90.00
_cell.angle_beta   90.00
_cell.angle_gamma   90.00
#
_symmetry.space_group_name_H-M   'P 1'
#
loop_
_entity.id
_entity.type
_entity.pdbx_description
1 polymer ?
#
loop_
_entity_poly.entity_id
_entity_poly.type
_entity_poly.pdbx_seq_one_letter_code
_entity_poly.pdbx_strand_id
1 'polypeptide(L)'
;MISEREFRSPDGQEAGIYVMSVAARLCKMHPQTLRKYERAGLLTPSRSGGHRLYSDRDIARLQMIKTLVEDGGLNLAGVELALDIHASVTRLSERIAALPIEEGLKSQLEHELEAILKLLKL
;
A
#
# COMPACT_ATOMS: atom_id res chain seq x y z
N MET A 1 -7.91 10.81 -26.16
CA MET A 1 -6.55 10.58 -25.63
C MET A 1 -6.22 11.77 -24.72
N ILE A 2 -6.64 11.70 -23.46
CA ILE A 2 -6.32 12.75 -22.47
C ILE A 2 -5.07 12.25 -21.76
N SER A 3 -3.99 13.01 -21.93
CA SER A 3 -2.64 12.73 -21.43
C SER A 3 -2.65 12.54 -19.91
N GLU A 4 -2.21 11.37 -19.43
CA GLU A 4 -1.72 11.15 -18.08
C GLU A 4 -0.56 12.12 -17.83
N ARG A 5 -0.85 13.26 -17.21
CA ARG A 5 0.20 14.03 -16.54
C ARG A 5 0.26 13.48 -15.13
N GLU A 6 1.33 12.74 -14.81
CA GLU A 6 1.73 12.43 -13.45
C GLU A 6 1.81 13.75 -12.66
N PHE A 7 0.74 14.07 -11.94
CA PHE A 7 0.75 15.15 -10.97
C PHE A 7 1.56 14.62 -9.78
N ARG A 8 2.83 15.01 -9.70
CA ARG A 8 3.67 14.77 -8.53
C ARG A 8 3.48 15.92 -7.55
N SER A 9 3.19 15.60 -6.29
CA SER A 9 3.18 16.62 -5.23
C SER A 9 4.59 17.19 -5.03
N PRO A 10 4.72 18.42 -4.50
CA PRO A 10 6.02 19.06 -4.21
C PRO A 10 6.96 18.19 -3.37
N ASP A 11 6.38 17.32 -2.53
CA ASP A 11 7.10 16.44 -1.60
C ASP A 11 7.50 15.07 -2.21
N GLY A 12 7.39 14.90 -3.53
CA GLY A 12 7.80 13.67 -4.22
C GLY A 12 6.87 12.47 -4.05
N GLN A 13 5.74 12.63 -3.38
CA GLN A 13 4.66 11.64 -3.31
C GLN A 13 3.72 11.80 -4.53
N GLU A 14 3.08 10.70 -4.95
CA GLU A 14 1.97 10.77 -5.91
C GLU A 14 0.94 11.80 -5.41
N ALA A 15 0.52 12.73 -6.26
CA ALA A 15 -0.42 13.75 -5.80
C ALA A 15 -1.76 13.09 -5.46
N GLY A 16 -2.27 13.41 -4.27
CA GLY A 16 -3.64 13.05 -3.93
C GLY A 16 -4.61 13.80 -4.83
N ILE A 17 -5.53 13.07 -5.46
CA ILE A 17 -6.58 13.64 -6.31
C ILE A 17 -7.99 13.25 -5.86
N TYR A 18 -8.12 12.25 -5.00
CA TYR A 18 -9.42 11.79 -4.50
C TYR A 18 -9.73 12.42 -3.15
N VAL A 19 -10.90 13.02 -3.01
CA VAL A 19 -11.44 13.38 -1.69
C VAL A 19 -11.94 12.13 -0.95
N MET A 20 -12.06 12.21 0.38
CA MET A 20 -12.45 11.07 1.23
C MET A 20 -13.75 10.37 0.78
N SER A 21 -14.75 11.11 0.29
CA SER A 21 -15.99 10.50 -0.22
C SER A 21 -15.77 9.65 -1.47
N VAL A 22 -14.86 10.07 -2.36
CA VAL A 22 -14.49 9.33 -3.57
C VAL A 22 -13.65 8.11 -3.20
N ALA A 23 -12.63 8.28 -2.36
CA ALA A 23 -11.80 7.18 -1.88
C ALA A 23 -12.63 6.09 -1.18
N ALA A 24 -13.56 6.49 -0.31
CA ALA A 24 -14.48 5.56 0.36
C ALA A 24 -15.32 4.75 -0.64
N ARG A 25 -15.81 5.39 -1.71
CA ARG A 25 -16.57 4.72 -2.77
C ARG A 25 -15.70 3.73 -3.56
N LEU A 26 -14.50 4.14 -3.95
CA LEU A 26 -13.55 3.29 -4.70
C LEU A 26 -13.16 2.04 -3.91
N CYS A 27 -12.95 2.19 -2.60
CA CYS A 27 -12.59 1.08 -1.72
C CYS A 27 -13.80 0.28 -1.22
N LYS A 28 -15.03 0.71 -1.56
CA LYS A 28 -16.29 0.16 -1.03
C LYS A 28 -16.25 0.08 0.50
N MET A 29 -15.93 1.20 1.14
CA MET A 29 -15.80 1.36 2.59
C MET A 29 -16.59 2.57 3.08
N HIS A 30 -16.94 2.57 4.37
CA HIS A 30 -17.50 3.76 5.00
C HIS A 30 -16.42 4.83 5.25
N PRO A 31 -16.67 6.14 5.07
CA PRO A 31 -15.68 7.19 5.35
C PRO A 31 -15.11 7.15 6.78
N GLN A 32 -15.91 6.72 7.76
CA GLN A 32 -15.46 6.54 9.15
C GLN A 32 -14.39 5.44 9.28
N THR A 33 -14.44 4.41 8.41
CA THR A 33 -13.44 3.34 8.35
C THR A 33 -12.11 3.88 7.84
N LEU A 34 -12.12 4.71 6.79
CA LEU A 34 -10.91 5.39 6.32
C LEU A 34 -10.29 6.25 7.43
N ARG A 35 -11.11 7.05 8.13
CA ARG A 35 -10.66 7.84 9.29
C ARG A 35 -10.14 6.99 10.45
N LYS A 36 -10.62 5.76 10.60
CA LYS A 36 -10.10 4.81 11.60
C LYS A 36 -8.70 4.38 11.20
N TYR A 37 -8.47 4.04 9.94
CA TYR A 37 -7.14 3.66 9.43
C TYR A 37 -6.14 4.81 9.46
N GLU A 38 -6.54 6.04 9.12
CA GLU A 38 -5.69 7.23 9.28
C GLU A 38 -5.27 7.46 10.73
N ARG A 39 -6.21 7.37 11.68
CA ARG A 39 -5.91 7.55 13.11
C ARG A 39 -5.00 6.46 13.65
N ALA A 40 -5.04 5.28 13.06
CA ALA A 40 -4.13 4.19 13.37
C ALA A 40 -2.76 4.34 12.68
N GLY A 41 -2.52 5.42 11.93
CA GLY A 41 -1.25 5.66 11.23
C GLY A 41 -1.05 4.82 9.97
N LEU A 42 -2.04 4.02 9.57
CA LEU A 42 -1.91 3.10 8.44
C LEU A 42 -1.83 3.83 7.09
N LEU A 43 -2.28 5.08 7.02
CA LEU A 43 -2.24 5.92 5.83
C LEU A 43 -2.06 7.38 6.25
N THR A 44 -1.36 8.14 5.44
CA THR A 44 -1.13 9.58 5.66
C THR A 44 -1.42 10.33 4.36
N PRO A 45 -2.70 10.50 3.99
CA PRO A 45 -3.05 11.19 2.75
C PRO A 45 -2.58 12.65 2.79
N SER A 46 -2.18 13.15 1.63
CA SER A 46 -1.77 14.55 1.46
C SER A 46 -2.90 15.53 1.82
N ARG A 47 -2.55 16.79 2.11
CA ARG A 47 -3.53 17.85 2.36
C ARG A 47 -3.32 19.01 1.39
N SER A 48 -4.41 19.48 0.79
CA SER A 48 -4.42 20.68 -0.05
C SER A 48 -5.71 21.46 0.18
N GLY A 49 -5.61 22.78 0.31
CA GLY A 49 -6.77 23.65 0.60
C GLY A 49 -7.55 23.24 1.86
N GLY A 50 -6.88 22.64 2.86
CA GLY A 50 -7.52 22.14 4.09
C GLY A 50 -8.16 20.74 3.98
N HIS A 51 -8.34 20.22 2.76
CA HIS A 51 -8.92 18.92 2.48
C HIS A 51 -7.86 17.80 2.43
N ARG A 52 -8.24 16.58 2.83
CA ARG A 52 -7.42 15.38 2.60
C ARG A 52 -7.62 14.92 1.17
N LEU A 53 -6.52 14.62 0.50
CA LEU A 53 -6.47 14.08 -0.85
C LEU A 53 -5.69 12.77 -0.84
N TYR A 54 -6.36 11.70 -1.26
CA TYR A 54 -5.81 10.37 -1.40
C TYR A 54 -5.27 10.21 -2.82
N SER A 55 -4.09 9.61 -2.92
CA SER A 55 -3.44 9.20 -4.16
C SER A 55 -3.94 7.83 -4.63
N ASP A 56 -3.58 7.41 -5.84
CA ASP A 56 -3.84 6.04 -6.30
C ASP A 56 -3.15 5.00 -5.40
N ARG A 57 -1.92 5.28 -4.95
CA ARG A 57 -1.23 4.48 -3.94
C ARG A 57 -2.00 4.35 -2.63
N ASP A 58 -2.64 5.42 -2.16
CA ASP A 58 -3.49 5.35 -0.96
C ASP A 58 -4.72 4.45 -1.18
N ILE A 59 -5.31 4.48 -2.38
CA ILE A 59 -6.44 3.61 -2.74
C ILE A 59 -6.01 2.14 -2.73
N ALA A 60 -4.89 1.81 -3.38
CA ALA A 60 -4.34 0.46 -3.39
C ALA A 60 -4.05 -0.03 -1.95
N ARG A 61 -3.45 0.84 -1.12
CA ARG A 61 -3.18 0.54 0.28
C ARG A 61 -4.44 0.32 1.10
N LEU A 62 -5.49 1.11 0.89
CA LEU A 62 -6.79 0.92 1.53
C LEU A 62 -7.43 -0.42 1.16
N GLN A 63 -7.35 -0.82 -0.11
CA GLN A 63 -7.85 -2.12 -0.57
C GLN A 63 -7.07 -3.27 0.08
N MET A 64 -5.75 -3.17 0.17
CA MET A 64 -4.92 -4.16 0.85
C MET A 64 -5.25 -4.28 2.34
N ILE A 65 -5.41 -3.15 3.04
CA ILE A 65 -5.86 -3.12 4.44
C ILE A 65 -7.22 -3.80 4.58
N LYS A 66 -8.14 -3.59 3.63
CA LYS A 66 -9.45 -4.26 3.62
C LYS A 66 -9.29 -5.78 3.65
N THR A 67 -8.53 -6.32 2.71
CA THR A 67 -8.30 -7.75 2.53
C THR A 67 -7.67 -8.35 3.79
N LEU A 68 -6.67 -7.68 4.37
CA LEU A 68 -6.03 -8.15 5.60
C LEU A 68 -6.99 -8.18 6.80
N VAL A 69 -7.94 -7.23 6.88
CA VAL A 69 -8.95 -7.20 7.96
C VAL A 69 -10.07 -8.22 7.71
N GLU A 70 -10.66 -8.21 6.51
CA GLU A 70 -11.85 -9.01 6.18
C GLU A 70 -11.50 -10.48 5.93
N ASP A 71 -10.50 -10.75 5.11
CA ASP A 71 -10.11 -12.12 4.72
C ASP A 71 -9.01 -12.69 5.63
N GLY A 72 -8.11 -11.82 6.09
CA GLY A 72 -7.03 -12.17 7.01
C GLY A 72 -7.46 -12.26 8.48
N GLY A 73 -8.60 -11.66 8.85
CA GLY A 73 -9.06 -11.60 10.24
C GLY A 73 -8.14 -10.79 11.16
N LEU A 74 -7.26 -9.95 10.60
CA LEU A 74 -6.29 -9.19 11.36
C LEU A 74 -6.93 -7.95 11.99
N ASN A 75 -6.54 -7.66 13.23
CA ASN A 75 -6.80 -6.36 13.83
C ASN A 75 -5.82 -5.30 13.28
N LEU A 76 -5.97 -4.03 13.67
CA LEU A 76 -5.13 -2.96 13.12
C LEU A 76 -3.64 -3.14 13.39
N ALA A 77 -3.26 -3.68 14.56
CA ALA A 77 -1.86 -3.96 14.88
C ALA A 77 -1.30 -5.10 14.02
N GLY A 78 -2.10 -6.12 13.75
CA GLY A 78 -1.75 -7.19 12.81
C GLY A 78 -1.60 -6.68 11.37
N VAL A 79 -2.48 -5.78 10.94
CA VAL A 79 -2.39 -5.11 9.63
C VAL A 79 -1.11 -4.29 9.52
N GLU A 80 -0.79 -3.50 10.54
CA GLU A 80 0.45 -2.70 10.59
C GLU A 80 1.68 -3.59 10.41
N LEU A 81 1.79 -4.66 11.21
CA LEU A 81 2.87 -5.62 11.10
C LEU A 81 2.95 -6.27 9.71
N ALA A 82 1.80 -6.67 9.14
CA ALA A 82 1.76 -7.28 7.81
C ALA A 82 2.24 -6.31 6.72
N LEU A 83 1.89 -5.02 6.81
CA LEU A 83 2.33 -3.99 5.88
C LEU A 83 3.83 -3.71 6.00
N ASP A 84 4.38 -3.73 7.22
CA ASP A 84 5.80 -3.55 7.46
C ASP A 84 6.64 -4.72 6.94
N ILE A 85 6.14 -5.95 7.12
CA ILE A 85 6.74 -7.15 6.53
C ILE A 85 6.71 -7.04 5.00
N HIS A 86 5.55 -6.71 4.41
CA HIS A 86 5.42 -6.54 2.96
C HIS A 86 6.43 -5.51 2.43
N ALA A 87 6.52 -4.33 3.04
CA ALA A 87 7.47 -3.29 2.63
C ALA A 87 8.93 -3.75 2.76
N SER A 88 9.24 -4.57 3.76
CA SER A 88 10.58 -5.13 3.96
C SER A 88 10.91 -6.19 2.91
N VAL A 89 9.95 -7.07 2.59
CA VAL A 89 10.07 -8.05 1.51
C VAL A 89 10.29 -7.34 0.17
N THR A 90 9.49 -6.34 -0.17
CA THR A 90 9.66 -5.57 -1.43
C THR A 90 11.06 -4.96 -1.55
N ARG A 91 11.55 -4.31 -0.49
CA ARG A 91 12.92 -3.78 -0.46
C ARG A 91 13.98 -4.86 -0.62
N LEU A 92 13.78 -6.03 -0.03
CA LEU A 92 14.71 -7.15 -0.16
C LEU A 92 14.70 -7.70 -1.60
N SER A 93 13.52 -7.86 -2.21
CA SER A 93 13.38 -8.26 -3.61
C SER A 93 14.11 -7.30 -4.55
N GLU A 94 13.93 -5.99 -4.37
CA GLU A 94 14.63 -4.97 -5.18
C GLU A 94 16.15 -5.05 -5.01
N ARG A 95 16.63 -5.26 -3.78
CA ARG A 95 18.07 -5.45 -3.52
C ARG A 95 18.61 -6.71 -4.19
N ILE A 96 17.89 -7.84 -4.09
CA ILE A 96 18.27 -9.10 -4.73
C ILE A 96 18.33 -8.93 -6.25
N ALA A 97 17.34 -8.25 -6.85
CA ALA A 97 17.30 -7.99 -8.28
C ALA A 97 18.51 -7.16 -8.77
N ALA A 98 19.08 -6.31 -7.91
CA ALA A 98 20.24 -5.48 -8.21
C ALA A 98 21.60 -6.16 -7.94
N LEU A 99 21.64 -7.30 -7.26
CA LEU A 99 22.89 -8.01 -6.94
C LEU A 99 23.32 -8.94 -8.10
N PRO A 100 24.61 -8.98 -8.46
CA PRO A 100 25.13 -9.92 -9.46
C PRO A 100 25.40 -11.29 -8.81
N ILE A 101 24.34 -11.94 -8.32
CA ILE A 101 24.39 -13.30 -7.75
C ILE A 101 24.10 -14.35 -8.81
N GLU A 102 24.42 -15.61 -8.50
CA GLU A 102 24.09 -16.75 -9.37
C GLU A 102 22.57 -16.88 -9.56
N GLU A 103 22.15 -17.15 -10.80
CA GLU A 103 20.74 -17.23 -11.19
C GLU A 103 19.94 -18.26 -10.38
N GLY A 104 20.58 -19.37 -10.02
CA GLY A 104 19.95 -20.41 -9.18
C GLY A 104 19.62 -19.92 -7.76
N LEU A 105 20.55 -19.18 -7.14
CA LEU A 105 20.34 -18.59 -5.81
C LEU A 105 19.30 -17.47 -5.86
N LYS A 106 19.33 -16.65 -6.92
CA LYS A 106 18.33 -15.60 -7.15
C LYS A 106 16.91 -16.17 -7.22
N SER A 107 16.72 -17.22 -8.03
CA SER A 107 15.42 -17.88 -8.18
C SER A 107 14.92 -18.49 -6.87
N GLN A 108 15.81 -19.11 -6.07
CA GLN A 108 15.46 -19.63 -4.75
C GLN A 108 14.98 -18.53 -3.80
N LEU A 109 15.70 -17.41 -3.73
CA LEU A 109 15.33 -16.27 -2.88
C LEU A 109 14.01 -15.65 -3.33
N GLU A 110 13.80 -15.48 -4.64
CA GLU A 110 12.53 -14.99 -5.18
C GLU A 110 11.37 -15.92 -4.79
N HIS A 111 11.57 -17.25 -4.81
CA HIS A 111 10.57 -18.22 -4.40
C HIS A 111 10.23 -18.13 -2.90
N GLU A 112 11.23 -18.00 -2.03
CA GLU A 112 11.02 -17.83 -0.58
C GLU A 112 10.28 -16.54 -0.25
N LEU A 113 10.62 -15.43 -0.94
CA LEU A 113 9.91 -14.16 -0.76
C LEU A 113 8.46 -14.25 -1.24
N GLU A 114 8.20 -14.94 -2.35
CA GLU A 114 6.85 -15.20 -2.83
C GLU A 114 6.04 -16.05 -1.84
N ALA A 115 6.68 -17.06 -1.22
CA ALA A 115 6.04 -17.87 -0.19
C ALA A 115 5.65 -17.05 1.05
N ILE A 116 6.52 -16.15 1.51
CA ILE A 116 6.24 -15.24 2.63
C ILE A 116 5.06 -14.32 2.31
N LEU A 117 4.99 -13.77 1.09
CA LEU A 117 3.88 -12.92 0.66
C LEU A 117 2.55 -13.69 0.63
N LYS A 118 2.56 -14.92 0.12
CA LYS A 118 1.39 -15.80 0.12
C LYS A 118 0.86 -16.09 1.52
N LEU A 119 1.73 -16.23 2.52
CA LEU A 119 1.31 -16.45 3.92
C LEU A 119 0.54 -15.25 4.48
N LEU A 120 0.85 -14.03 4.04
CA LEU A 120 0.13 -12.82 4.41
C LEU A 120 -1.21 -12.66 3.66
N LYS A 121 -1.55 -13.61 2.78
CA LYS A 121 -2.68 -13.53 1.84
C LYS A 121 -2.61 -12.26 0.96
N LEU A 122 -1.40 -11.88 0.56
CA LEU A 122 -1.10 -10.74 -0.28
C LEU A 122 -0.70 -11.18 -1.69
#